data_AF-A0A6M0A056-F1
#
_entry.id   AF-A0A6M0A056-F1
#
_cell.length_a   1.000
_cell.length_b   1.000
_cell.length_c   1.000
_cell.angle_alpha   90.00
_cell.angle_beta   90.00
_cell.angle_gamma   90.00
#
_symmetry.space_group_name_H-M   'P 1'
#
loop_
_entity.id
_entity.type
_entity.pdbx_description
1 polymer ?
#
loop_
_entity_poly.entity_id
_entity_poly.type
_entity_poly.pdbx_seq_one_letter_code
_entity_poly.pdbx_strand_id
1 'polypeptide(L)' 'MPKYYGYYVIKFNRPIGRVYHDDGRISENVVYAEIGRNSDGTIKYAYPIVEPKINYK' A
#
# COMPACT_ATOMS: atom_id res chain seq x y z
N MET A 1 -11.51 -1.96 5.24
CA MET A 1 -11.08 -1.09 4.14
C MET A 1 -11.92 0.19 4.19
N PRO A 2 -11.32 1.38 4.20
CA PRO A 2 -12.05 2.64 4.31
C PRO A 2 -13.00 2.83 3.13
N LYS A 3 -14.21 3.34 3.42
CA LYS A 3 -15.29 3.51 2.42
C LYS A 3 -15.42 4.95 1.90
N TYR A 4 -14.79 5.91 2.58
CA TYR A 4 -14.92 7.32 2.27
C TYR A 4 -13.87 7.78 1.26
N TYR A 5 -14.10 8.96 0.70
CA TYR A 5 -13.13 9.65 -0.14
C TYR A 5 -11.86 9.96 0.64
N GLY A 6 -10.71 9.78 -0.02
CA GLY A 6 -9.42 10.18 0.53
C GLY A 6 -8.27 9.28 0.11
N TYR A 7 -7.15 9.53 0.77
CA TYR A 7 -5.93 8.74 0.66
C TYR A 7 -5.71 7.99 1.96
N TYR A 8 -5.37 6.71 1.85
CA TYR A 8 -5.22 5.82 2.98
C TYR A 8 -3.97 4.96 2.82
N VAL A 9 -3.25 4.78 3.92
CA VAL A 9 -2.25 3.73 4.06
C VAL A 9 -2.85 2.65 4.95
N ILE A 10 -2.90 1.42 4.43
CA ILE A 10 -3.35 0.26 5.21
C ILE A 10 -2.16 -0.63 5.49
N LYS A 11 -1.94 -0.96 6.76
CA LYS A 11 -1.04 -2.03 7.19
C LYS A 11 -1.82 -3.35 7.28
N PHE A 12 -1.36 -4.37 6.56
CA PHE A 12 -1.88 -5.72 6.64
C PHE A 12 -1.11 -6.52 7.68
N ASN A 13 -1.80 -7.38 8.41
CA ASN A 13 -1.18 -8.33 9.36
C ASN A 13 -0.59 -9.57 8.66
N ARG A 14 -0.48 -9.54 7.33
CA ARG A 14 0.12 -10.58 6.49
C ARG A 14 0.77 -9.94 5.26
N PRO A 15 1.76 -10.61 4.64
CA PRO A 15 2.32 -10.16 3.36
C PRO A 15 1.23 -10.07 2.27
N ILE A 16 1.29 -9.00 1.49
CA ILE A 16 0.48 -8.78 0.29
C ILE A 16 1.33 -8.71 -0.98
N GLY A 17 2.65 -8.65 -0.84
CA GLY A 17 3.64 -8.64 -1.92
C GLY A 17 5.02 -8.98 -1.39
N ARG A 18 5.99 -9.09 -2.29
CA ARG A 18 7.41 -9.33 -1.99
C ARG A 18 8.24 -8.47 -2.92
N VAL A 19 9.35 -7.95 -2.40
CA VAL A 19 10.38 -7.32 -3.23
C VAL A 19 11.40 -8.38 -3.59
N TYR A 20 11.78 -8.41 -4.86
CA TYR A 20 12.78 -9.31 -5.39
C TYR A 20 13.98 -8.49 -5.86
N HIS A 21 15.17 -9.01 -5.62
CA HIS A 21 16.38 -8.57 -6.28
C HIS A 21 16.42 -9.10 -7.73
N ASP A 22 17.30 -8.53 -8.55
CA ASP A 22 17.51 -8.97 -9.93
C ASP A 22 17.99 -10.44 -10.00
N ASP A 23 18.60 -10.95 -8.93
CA ASP A 23 19.02 -12.36 -8.79
C ASP A 23 17.90 -13.31 -8.31
N GLY A 24 16.67 -12.80 -8.16
CA GLY A 24 15.49 -13.55 -7.75
C GLY A 24 15.38 -13.80 -6.23
N ARG A 25 16.32 -13.33 -5.41
CA ARG A 25 16.21 -13.41 -3.95
C ARG A 25 15.16 -12.45 -3.43
N ILE A 26 14.41 -12.87 -2.42
CA ILE A 26 13.42 -12.03 -1.73
C ILE A 26 14.16 -11.18 -0.69
N SER A 27 14.02 -9.86 -0.77
CA SER A 27 14.58 -8.94 0.22
C SER A 27 13.63 -8.74 1.41
N GLU A 28 12.33 -8.55 1.14
CA GLU A 28 11.36 -8.20 2.16
C GLU A 28 9.91 -8.55 1.78
N ASN A 29 9.07 -8.69 2.81
CA ASN A 29 7.62 -8.82 2.67
C ASN A 29 6.98 -7.43 2.65
N VAL A 30 6.18 -7.15 1.63
CA VAL A 30 5.39 -5.92 1.56
C VAL A 30 4.09 -6.11 2.32
N VAL A 31 3.86 -5.27 3.33
CA VAL A 31 2.68 -5.33 4.22
C VAL A 31 1.84 -4.06 4.20
N TYR A 32 2.26 -3.01 3.49
CA TYR A 32 1.51 -1.77 3.36
C TYR A 32 0.92 -1.62 1.96
N ALA A 33 -0.25 -0.99 1.86
CA ALA A 33 -0.81 -0.53 0.59
C ALA A 33 -1.28 0.92 0.69
N GLU A 34 -1.02 1.68 -0.37
CA GLU A 34 -1.65 2.98 -0.59
C GLU A 34 -2.93 2.78 -1.38
N ILE A 35 -4.00 3.42 -0.91
CA ILE A 35 -5.32 3.38 -1.55
C ILE A 35 -5.83 4.81 -1.67
N GLY A 36 -6.08 5.23 -2.91
CA GLY A 36 -6.82 6.44 -3.21
C GLY A 36 -8.26 6.10 -3.61
N ARG A 37 -9.23 6.81 -3.06
CA ARG A 37 -10.63 6.74 -3.49
C ARG A 37 -11.10 8.01 -4.17
N ASN A 38 -12.03 7.87 -5.10
CA ASN A 38 -12.76 8.99 -5.70
C ASN A 38 -13.85 9.48 -4.74
N SER A 39 -14.41 10.66 -5.01
CA SER A 39 -15.46 11.28 -4.19
C SER A 39 -16.75 10.45 -4.14
N ASP A 40 -17.00 9.64 -5.16
CA ASP A 40 -18.11 8.69 -5.25
C ASP A 40 -17.86 7.37 -4.47
N GLY A 41 -16.70 7.25 -3.83
CA GLY A 41 -16.30 6.07 -3.06
C GLY A 41 -15.69 4.94 -3.88
N THR A 42 -15.57 5.05 -5.22
CA THR A 42 -14.87 4.07 -6.04
C THR A 42 -13.36 4.10 -5.79
N ILE A 43 -12.66 3.00 -6.10
CA ILE A 43 -11.19 2.94 -5.98
C ILE A 43 -10.58 3.68 -7.17
N LYS A 44 -9.78 4.72 -6.89
CA LYS A 44 -9.00 5.44 -7.89
C LYS A 44 -7.68 4.72 -8.18
N TYR A 45 -7.01 4.26 -7.14
CA TYR A 45 -5.81 3.44 -7.22
C TYR A 45 -5.64 2.62 -5.94
N ALA A 46 -4.96 1.48 -6.07
CA ALA A 46 -4.52 0.67 -4.95
C ALA A 46 -3.26 -0.09 -5.34
N TYR A 47 -2.16 0.11 -4.63
CA TYR A 47 -0.91 -0.62 -4.88
C TYR A 47 -0.12 -0.86 -3.59
N PRO A 48 0.63 -1.98 -3.52
CA PRO A 48 1.50 -2.26 -2.39
C PRO A 48 2.67 -1.26 -2.35
N ILE A 49 3.10 -0.89 -1.15
CA ILE A 49 4.26 -0.02 -0.90
C ILE A 49 5.15 -0.62 0.18
N VAL A 50 6.47 -0.51 0.01
CA VAL A 50 7.45 -1.05 0.95
C VAL A 50 7.36 -0.33 2.30
N GLU A 51 7.39 0.99 2.27
CA GLU A 51 7.27 1.85 3.44
C GLU A 51 6.28 2.99 3.21
N PRO A 52 5.47 3.34 4.22
CA PRO A 52 4.60 4.50 4.15
C PRO A 52 5.41 5.79 4.23
N LYS A 53 5.14 6.74 3.33
CA LYS A 53 5.70 8.10 3.44
C LYS A 53 5.05 8.83 4.62
N ILE A 54 5.67 8.78 5.79
CA ILE A 54 5.28 9.61 6.92
C ILE A 54 5.82 11.02 6.66
N ASN A 55 4.99 11.93 6.14
CA ASN A 55 5.31 13.34 6.15
C ASN A 55 5.17 13.85 7.59
N TYR A 56 6.29 13.99 8.31
CA TYR A 56 6.35 14.88 9.46
C TYR A 56 6.18 16.31 8.93
N LYS A 57 5.04 16.93 9.24
CA LYS A 57 4.89 18.39 9.17
C LYS A 57 5.31 18.99 10.49
#